data_AF-A0A816CXW1-F1
#
_entry.id   AF-A0A816CXW1-F1
#
_cell.length_a   1.000
_cell.length_b   1.000
_cell.length_c   1.000
_cell.angle_alpha   90.00
_cell.angle_beta   90.00
_cell.angle_gamma   90.00
#
_symmetry.space_group_name_H-M   'P 1'
#
loop_
_entity.id
_entity.type
_entity.pdbx_description
1 polymer ?
#
loop_
_entity_poly.entity_id
_entity_poly.type
_entity_poly.pdbx_seq_one_letter_code
_entity_poly.pdbx_strand_id
1 'polypeptide(L)'
;MYTVTNGPCTRLNSTNAVLKAFLLAYNNHQDLVLSPDDMWFIVCLQYAKYVNDHAEQLRSLFVEHSEGKKVLCVMEPAFLSDENDCTLDDWKQLRIKTGKLKTYCIGDNGKDDFGAYIDGILPIFDQFIET
;
A
#
# COMPACT_ATOMS: atom_id res chain seq x y z
N MET A 1 17.60 -26.41 21.24
CA MET A 1 16.40 -25.68 21.71
C MET A 1 16.79 -24.95 22.97
N TYR A 2 17.30 -23.72 22.85
CA TYR A 2 17.67 -22.89 24.00
C TYR A 2 16.39 -22.19 24.44
N THR A 3 15.77 -22.67 25.50
CA THR A 3 14.62 -21.99 26.11
C THR A 3 15.16 -20.77 26.84
N VAL A 4 15.05 -19.60 26.22
CA VAL A 4 15.20 -18.33 26.93
C VAL A 4 14.13 -18.34 28.01
N THR A 5 14.53 -18.56 29.26
CA THR A 5 13.62 -18.52 30.40
C THR A 5 13.05 -17.11 30.46
N ASN A 6 11.73 -17.01 30.33
CA ASN A 6 10.97 -15.76 30.28
C ASN A 6 11.23 -14.87 31.52
N GLY A 7 12.29 -14.08 31.47
CA GLY A 7 12.40 -12.86 32.28
C GLY A 7 11.37 -11.83 31.78
N PRO A 8 10.98 -10.86 32.61
CA PRO A 8 10.05 -9.81 32.18
C PRO A 8 10.60 -9.10 30.94
N CYS A 9 9.84 -9.15 29.84
CA CYS A 9 10.16 -8.43 28.61
C CYS A 9 10.23 -6.93 28.92
N THR A 10 11.45 -6.41 29.01
CA THR A 10 11.68 -5.02 29.40
C THR A 10 11.67 -4.16 28.14
N ARG A 11 10.57 -3.46 27.89
CA ARG A 11 10.47 -2.54 26.75
C ARG A 11 11.30 -1.29 27.02
N LEU A 12 12.45 -1.18 26.33
CA LEU A 12 13.34 -0.04 26.46
C LEU A 12 12.89 1.11 25.53
N ASN A 13 12.23 2.11 26.09
CA ASN A 13 11.93 3.35 25.37
C ASN A 13 13.18 4.26 25.40
N SER A 14 14.07 4.10 24.42
CA SER A 14 15.26 4.96 24.26
C SER A 14 15.66 5.08 22.80
N THR A 15 16.34 6.17 22.47
CA THR A 15 16.89 6.46 21.13
C THR A 15 17.79 5.35 20.59
N ASN A 16 18.50 4.61 21.45
CA ASN A 16 19.26 3.42 21.09
C ASN A 16 18.91 2.25 22.05
N ALA A 17 17.79 1.58 21.77
CA ALA A 17 17.26 0.48 22.60
C ALA A 17 18.30 -0.64 22.85
N VAL A 18 19.13 -0.93 21.86
CA VAL A 18 20.19 -1.95 21.90
C VAL A 18 21.28 -1.59 22.90
N LEU A 19 21.84 -0.39 22.80
CA LEU A 19 22.88 0.09 23.72
C LEU A 19 22.37 0.13 25.16
N LYS A 20 21.12 0.52 25.35
CA LYS A 20 20.47 0.52 26.66
C LYS A 20 20.28 -0.91 27.20
N ALA A 21 20.00 -1.90 26.34
CA ALA A 21 19.92 -3.30 26.74
C ALA A 21 21.28 -3.82 27.21
N PHE A 22 22.37 -3.52 26.49
CA PHE A 22 23.73 -3.85 26.92
C PHE A 22 24.09 -3.19 28.25
N LEU A 23 23.81 -1.90 28.41
CA LEU A 23 24.10 -1.17 29.64
C LEU A 23 23.31 -1.72 30.84
N LEU A 24 22.03 -2.06 30.63
CA LEU A 24 21.18 -2.64 31.66
C LEU A 24 21.67 -4.03 32.07
N ALA A 25 22.03 -4.87 31.09
CA ALA A 25 22.57 -6.20 31.34
C ALA A 25 23.91 -6.11 32.11
N TYR A 26 24.79 -5.20 31.71
CA TYR A 26 26.05 -4.94 32.39
C TYR A 26 25.85 -4.47 33.84
N ASN A 27 25.02 -3.44 34.05
CA ASN A 27 24.82 -2.85 35.38
C ASN A 27 24.12 -3.80 36.37
N ASN A 28 23.24 -4.67 35.88
CA ASN A 28 22.50 -5.61 36.70
C ASN A 28 23.13 -7.02 36.72
N HIS A 29 24.33 -7.19 36.14
CA HIS A 29 25.02 -8.47 36.00
C HIS A 29 24.11 -9.58 35.40
N GLN A 30 23.28 -9.22 34.43
CA GLN A 30 22.37 -10.13 33.75
C GLN A 30 23.01 -10.70 32.49
N ASP A 31 22.63 -11.93 32.14
CA ASP A 31 23.00 -12.54 30.87
C ASP A 31 22.24 -11.87 29.72
N LEU A 32 22.98 -11.50 28.68
CA LEU A 32 22.42 -10.98 27.44
C LEU A 32 22.52 -12.05 26.35
N VAL A 33 21.38 -12.51 25.85
CA VAL A 33 21.29 -13.45 24.74
C VAL A 33 20.83 -12.68 23.51
N LEU A 34 21.66 -12.66 22.47
CA LEU A 34 21.32 -12.08 21.18
C LEU A 34 21.17 -13.21 20.17
N SER A 35 20.01 -13.28 19.53
CA SER A 35 19.83 -14.16 18.40
C SER A 35 20.50 -13.55 17.16
N PRO A 36 20.96 -14.38 16.20
CA PRO A 36 21.47 -13.86 14.94
C PRO A 36 20.48 -12.95 14.20
N ASP A 37 19.18 -13.21 14.35
CA ASP A 37 18.09 -12.38 13.81
C ASP A 37 18.05 -10.99 14.46
N ASP A 38 18.23 -10.90 15.78
CA ASP A 38 18.30 -9.62 16.50
C ASP A 38 19.45 -8.76 15.94
N MET A 39 20.61 -9.38 15.69
CA MET A 39 21.76 -8.68 15.08
C MET A 39 21.44 -8.17 13.68
N TRP A 40 20.73 -8.96 12.87
CA TRP A 40 20.30 -8.53 11.54
C TRP A 40 19.33 -7.35 11.61
N PHE A 41 18.34 -7.41 12.51
CA PHE A 41 17.41 -6.30 12.73
C PHE A 41 18.11 -5.01 13.16
N ILE A 42 19.13 -5.11 14.02
CA ILE A 42 19.92 -3.93 14.45
C ILE A 42 20.59 -3.26 13.26
N VAL A 43 21.22 -4.06 12.39
CA VAL A 43 21.87 -3.54 11.16
C VAL A 43 20.84 -2.89 10.25
N CYS A 44 19.71 -3.55 9.99
CA CYS A 44 18.64 -3.00 9.15
C CYS A 44 18.07 -1.70 9.71
N LEU A 45 17.83 -1.63 11.02
CA LEU A 45 17.28 -0.43 11.66
C LEU A 45 18.24 0.76 11.54
N GLN A 46 19.52 0.53 11.84
CA GLN A 46 20.54 1.58 11.74
C GLN A 46 20.79 2.00 10.29
N TYR A 47 20.77 1.05 9.35
CA TYR A 47 20.89 1.32 7.93
C TYR A 47 19.69 2.13 7.42
N ALA A 48 18.46 1.75 7.75
CA ALA A 48 17.26 2.48 7.35
C ALA A 48 17.27 3.93 7.86
N LYS A 49 17.68 4.12 9.12
CA LYS A 49 17.88 5.46 9.68
C LYS A 49 18.93 6.25 8.89
N TYR A 50 20.07 5.64 8.61
CA TYR A 50 21.14 6.29 7.84
C TYR A 50 20.67 6.70 6.44
N VAL A 51 19.94 5.82 5.74
CA VAL A 51 19.36 6.11 4.42
C VAL A 51 18.38 7.27 4.50
N ASN A 52 17.53 7.31 5.52
CA ASN A 52 16.58 8.39 5.71
C ASN A 52 17.27 9.74 6.00
N ASP A 53 18.31 9.74 6.83
CA ASP A 53 19.08 10.94 7.16
C ASP A 53 19.93 11.46 5.97
N HIS A 54 20.33 10.57 5.05
CA HIS A 54 21.14 10.88 3.86
C HIS A 54 20.38 10.68 2.54
N ALA A 55 19.06 10.85 2.58
CA ALA A 55 18.18 10.49 1.47
C ALA A 55 18.55 11.18 0.14
N GLU A 56 19.03 12.42 0.18
CA GLU A 56 19.41 13.16 -1.02
C GLU A 56 20.73 12.69 -1.64
N GLN A 57 21.69 12.29 -0.80
CA GLN A 57 23.00 11.81 -1.25
C GLN A 57 22.90 10.41 -1.88
N LEU A 58 22.02 9.57 -1.32
CA LEU A 58 21.84 8.17 -1.76
C LEU A 58 20.74 8.03 -2.83
N ARG A 59 20.13 9.14 -3.24
CA ARG A 59 18.94 9.16 -4.10
C ARG A 59 19.13 8.46 -5.44
N SER A 60 20.29 8.67 -6.04
CA SER A 60 20.68 8.08 -7.32
C SER A 60 20.76 6.55 -7.30
N LEU A 61 20.89 5.94 -6.11
CA LEU A 61 20.90 4.49 -5.95
C LEU A 61 19.49 3.89 -5.94
N PHE A 62 18.49 4.68 -5.55
CA PHE A 62 17.12 4.20 -5.34
C PHE A 62 16.13 4.68 -6.40
N VAL A 63 16.38 5.82 -7.04
CA VAL A 63 15.47 6.39 -8.03
C VAL A 63 16.22 6.93 -9.24
N GLU A 64 15.67 6.70 -10.44
CA GLU A 64 16.26 7.12 -11.71
C GLU A 64 16.27 8.65 -11.89
N HIS A 65 15.34 9.37 -11.22
CA HIS A 65 15.31 10.83 -11.31
C HIS A 65 16.40 11.46 -10.41
N SER A 66 17.34 12.15 -11.04
CA SER A 66 18.54 12.68 -10.41
C SER A 66 18.30 13.92 -9.55
N GLU A 67 17.28 14.72 -9.84
CA GLU A 67 17.05 16.01 -9.15
C GLU A 67 15.65 16.09 -8.55
N GLY A 68 15.56 16.34 -7.24
CA GLY A 68 14.35 16.79 -6.56
C GLY A 68 13.14 15.84 -6.60
N LYS A 69 12.08 16.18 -5.86
CA LYS A 69 10.88 15.34 -5.81
C LYS A 69 10.06 15.50 -7.08
N LYS A 70 9.85 14.41 -7.85
CA LYS A 70 8.91 14.43 -8.99
C LYS A 70 7.49 14.54 -8.45
N VAL A 71 6.84 15.68 -8.69
CA VAL A 71 5.46 15.91 -8.29
C VAL A 71 4.56 15.16 -9.27
N LEU A 72 3.76 14.23 -8.76
CA LEU A 72 2.69 13.60 -9.51
C LEU A 72 1.46 14.50 -9.39
N CYS A 73 1.16 15.24 -10.46
CA CYS A 73 -0.13 15.93 -10.58
C CYS A 73 -1.16 14.94 -11.13
N VAL A 74 -2.09 14.53 -10.29
CA VAL A 74 -3.31 13.88 -10.73
C VAL A 74 -4.25 14.99 -11.15
N MET A 75 -4.32 15.28 -12.45
CA MET A 75 -5.36 16.17 -12.97
C MET A 75 -6.63 15.34 -13.14
N GLU A 76 -7.65 15.69 -12.37
CA GLU A 76 -9.02 15.37 -12.73
C GLU A 76 -9.30 16.14 -14.03
N PRO A 77 -9.65 15.48 -15.14
CA PRO A 77 -9.85 16.18 -16.40
C PRO A 77 -10.91 17.24 -16.22
N ALA A 78 -10.59 18.47 -16.62
CA ALA A 78 -11.50 19.61 -16.65
C ALA A 78 -12.59 19.41 -17.72
N PHE A 79 -13.45 18.42 -17.50
CA PHE A 79 -14.70 18.19 -18.21
C PHE A 79 -15.91 18.55 -17.34
N LEU A 80 -15.68 19.10 -16.14
CA LEU A 80 -16.71 19.51 -15.15
C LEU A 80 -16.83 21.04 -15.01
N SER A 81 -16.68 21.80 -16.09
CA SER A 81 -17.01 23.24 -16.07
C SER A 81 -17.79 23.69 -17.30
N ASP A 82 -18.67 22.83 -17.81
CA ASP A 82 -19.80 23.28 -18.61
C ASP A 82 -21.05 22.54 -18.13
N GLU A 83 -22.18 23.22 -18.24
CA GLU A 83 -23.51 22.99 -17.65
C GLU A 83 -24.20 21.66 -18.07
N ASN A 84 -23.44 20.65 -18.49
CA ASN A 84 -23.86 19.26 -18.62
C ASN A 84 -23.05 18.44 -17.63
N ASP A 85 -23.73 17.92 -16.61
CA ASP A 85 -23.17 17.01 -15.62
C ASP A 85 -22.59 15.78 -16.33
N CYS A 86 -21.28 15.83 -16.61
CA CYS A 86 -20.63 14.81 -17.40
C CYS A 86 -20.58 13.46 -16.68
N THR A 87 -20.72 13.47 -15.36
CA THR A 87 -20.85 12.24 -14.58
C THR A 87 -22.14 11.52 -14.97
N LEU A 88 -23.26 12.24 -15.06
CA LEU A 88 -24.55 11.67 -15.41
C LEU A 88 -24.59 11.19 -16.87
N ASP A 89 -23.98 11.92 -17.81
CA ASP A 89 -23.85 11.46 -19.20
C ASP A 89 -22.95 10.22 -19.30
N ASP A 90 -21.81 10.21 -18.60
CA ASP A 90 -20.91 9.06 -18.56
C ASP A 90 -21.59 7.82 -17.96
N TRP A 91 -22.37 7.97 -16.88
CA TRP A 91 -23.15 6.87 -16.30
C TRP A 91 -24.23 6.35 -17.28
N LYS A 92 -24.91 7.25 -18.01
CA LYS A 92 -25.86 6.87 -19.07
C LYS A 92 -25.17 6.11 -20.20
N GLN A 93 -24.01 6.58 -20.66
CA GLN A 93 -23.22 5.92 -21.69
C GLN A 93 -22.71 4.54 -21.21
N LEU A 94 -22.26 4.45 -19.97
CA LEU A 94 -21.78 3.20 -19.36
C LEU A 94 -22.91 2.17 -19.27
N ARG A 95 -24.12 2.59 -18.86
CA ARG A 95 -25.31 1.74 -18.83
C ARG A 95 -25.65 1.18 -20.22
N ILE A 96 -25.65 2.04 -21.24
CA ILE A 96 -25.95 1.65 -22.63
C ILE A 96 -24.89 0.67 -23.16
N LYS A 97 -23.60 0.94 -22.92
CA LYS A 97 -22.50 0.08 -23.35
C LYS A 97 -22.54 -1.28 -22.65
N THR A 98 -22.82 -1.29 -21.35
CA THR A 98 -22.90 -2.52 -20.55
C THR A 98 -24.10 -3.38 -20.95
N GLY A 99 -25.25 -2.76 -21.28
CA GLY A 99 -26.42 -3.48 -21.81
C GLY A 99 -26.14 -4.24 -23.12
N LYS A 100 -25.24 -3.71 -23.97
CA LYS A 100 -24.81 -4.41 -25.22
C LYS A 100 -23.97 -5.65 -24.94
N LEU A 101 -23.34 -5.76 -23.77
CA LEU A 101 -22.54 -6.92 -23.39
C LEU A 101 -23.42 -8.12 -23.02
N LYS A 102 -24.69 -7.90 -22.67
CA LYS A 102 -25.65 -8.99 -22.44
C LYS A 102 -25.85 -9.84 -23.70
N THR A 103 -25.80 -9.21 -24.87
CA THR A 103 -25.94 -9.87 -26.17
C THR A 103 -24.60 -10.30 -26.78
N TYR A 104 -23.49 -10.05 -26.08
CA TYR A 104 -22.16 -10.35 -26.59
C TYR A 104 -21.74 -11.76 -26.18
N CYS A 105 -21.76 -12.69 -27.13
CA CYS A 105 -21.29 -14.06 -26.91
C CYS A 105 -19.78 -14.15 -27.20
N ILE A 106 -18.97 -14.49 -26.20
CA ILE A 106 -17.57 -14.88 -26.40
C ILE A 106 -17.54 -16.38 -26.73
N GLY A 107 -17.42 -16.70 -28.02
CA GLY A 107 -17.21 -18.06 -28.54
C GLY A 107 -18.47 -18.91 -28.72
N ASP A 108 -18.35 -19.95 -29.55
CA ASP A 108 -19.43 -20.85 -29.98
C ASP A 108 -19.98 -21.79 -28.89
N ASN A 109 -19.44 -21.72 -27.67
CA ASN A 109 -19.87 -22.55 -26.55
C ASN A 109 -20.83 -21.74 -25.67
N GLY A 110 -22.12 -21.73 -26.07
CA GLY A 110 -23.21 -21.00 -25.44
C GLY A 110 -23.45 -21.30 -23.95
N LYS A 111 -22.57 -20.79 -23.10
CA LYS A 111 -22.76 -20.58 -21.66
C LYS A 111 -22.17 -19.20 -21.32
N ASP A 112 -23.05 -18.24 -21.42
CA ASP A 112 -22.88 -16.81 -21.30
C ASP A 112 -22.83 -16.37 -19.83
N ASP A 113 -21.72 -16.65 -19.17
CA ASP A 113 -21.46 -16.27 -17.76
C ASP A 113 -21.52 -14.74 -17.54
N PHE A 114 -21.26 -13.95 -18.58
CA PHE A 114 -21.27 -12.48 -18.49
C PHE A 114 -22.68 -11.91 -18.35
N GLY A 115 -23.71 -12.55 -18.92
CA GLY A 115 -25.10 -12.07 -18.86
C GLY A 115 -25.64 -11.99 -17.43
N ALA A 116 -25.34 -12.99 -16.61
CA ALA A 116 -25.71 -13.01 -15.19
C ALA A 116 -25.01 -11.91 -14.38
N TYR A 117 -23.76 -11.58 -14.72
CA TYR A 117 -23.03 -10.47 -14.10
C TYR A 117 -23.62 -9.12 -14.50
N ILE A 118 -24.00 -8.95 -15.78
CA ILE A 118 -24.67 -7.74 -16.26
C ILE A 118 -26.01 -7.54 -15.55
N ASP A 119 -26.79 -8.60 -15.34
CA ASP A 119 -28.08 -8.51 -14.64
C ASP A 119 -27.94 -8.07 -13.17
N GLY A 120 -26.80 -8.34 -12.53
CA GLY A 120 -26.49 -7.84 -11.19
C GLY A 120 -26.02 -6.38 -11.13
N ILE A 121 -25.33 -5.89 -12.17
CA ILE A 121 -24.71 -4.56 -12.15
C ILE A 121 -25.61 -3.45 -12.71
N LEU A 122 -26.55 -3.77 -13.61
CA LEU A 122 -27.50 -2.79 -14.15
C LEU A 122 -28.28 -2.00 -13.10
N PRO A 123 -28.85 -2.60 -12.03
CA PRO A 123 -29.57 -1.84 -11.01
C PRO A 123 -28.66 -0.88 -10.21
N ILE A 124 -27.36 -1.17 -10.12
CA ILE A 124 -26.38 -0.28 -9.48
C ILE A 124 -26.19 0.98 -10.34
N PHE A 125 -26.11 0.84 -11.66
CA PHE A 125 -26.02 1.99 -12.56
C PHE A 125 -27.30 2.82 -12.58
N ASP A 126 -28.47 2.17 -12.47
CA ASP A 126 -29.74 2.88 -12.34
C ASP A 126 -29.75 3.77 -11.08
N GLN A 127 -29.22 3.27 -9.95
CA GLN A 127 -29.08 4.06 -8.71
C GLN A 127 -28.18 5.30 -8.88
N PHE A 128 -27.08 5.20 -9.62
CA PHE A 128 -26.18 6.33 -9.88
C PHE A 128 -26.73 7.36 -10.87
N ILE A 129 -27.68 6.95 -11.73
CA ILE A 129 -28.35 7.85 -12.69
C ILE A 129 -29.54 8.58 -12.04
N GLU A 130 -30.14 8.00 -11.00
CA GLU A 130 -31.27 8.57 -10.26
C GLU A 130 -30.88 9.50 -9.09
N THR A 131 -29.59 9.55 -8.73
CA THR A 131 -29.05 10.42 -7.65
C THR A 131 -28.78 11.83 -8.17
#